data_AF-A0A6J7UP94-F1
#
_entry.id   AF-A0A6J7UP94-F1
#
_cell.length_a   1.000
_cell.length_b   1.000
_cell.length_c   1.000
_cell.angle_alpha   90.00
_cell.angle_beta   90.00
_cell.angle_gamma   90.00
#
_symmetry.space_group_name_H-M   'P 1'
#
loop_
_entity.id
_entity.type
_entity.pdbx_description
1 polymer ?
#
loop_
_entity_poly.entity_id
_entity_poly.type
_entity_poly.pdbx_seq_one_letter_code
_entity_poly.pdbx_strand_id
1 'polypeptide(L)'
;MFRAARWADARDRPHPVAADGAIDPEADPDAIVGAELRVLRSLDPDLVDLPTLEESGPLTADQVDPTLISAAIAGASAGASAVVEVSGPGATASAWAVAKAALSIVGAPVTVPTMTVAALRTAKITRTRIELYPEHLHALAQGTESPLPLTRVARRPASNRYLITSDLHRCIPGRLDWPERQGTKELYQEVLTGYADQGWNLIENGDVEDFWMVGGSTWGAVYDVAYLTGAVGPSREESRRTILREQLDRIVENNEEIYSLLRDRFCAKGRYLRTMGNHDDAYTDPKMVNYLTSAHLPGAEVVDTVLLCAQGAEPSTDISDVSAVISHGHLTDSWNGPGFAPLGRSITWLITGLDDLPKIPKAGGLPDEQGLARLLGGRARNRLITVDPRYGGNRRFDSLDEERLFSRLDACPPDSGEWPWLIFGHTHFPMLWPQNAEGNKVKYANSGCGVLDQAMTCLEWDASDQQNPLRLIIWLADPNGARRIELIPDGRTLRTA
;
A
#
# COMPACT_ATOMS: atom_id res chain seq x y z
N MET A 1 -48.16 -18.77 -41.08
CA MET A 1 -48.81 -17.52 -41.51
C MET A 1 -48.40 -16.41 -40.55
N PHE A 2 -47.78 -15.35 -41.09
CA PHE A 2 -47.76 -13.93 -40.66
C PHE A 2 -48.04 -13.60 -39.17
N ARG A 3 -47.31 -12.69 -38.50
CA ARG A 3 -46.84 -11.39 -38.99
C ARG A 3 -45.82 -10.77 -38.02
N ALA A 4 -44.80 -10.12 -38.58
CA ALA A 4 -43.90 -9.20 -37.89
C ALA A 4 -44.61 -7.87 -37.55
N ALA A 5 -44.22 -7.25 -36.43
CA ALA A 5 -44.42 -5.83 -36.18
C ALA A 5 -43.27 -5.23 -35.34
N ARG A 6 -42.32 -4.60 -36.05
CA ARG A 6 -41.83 -3.23 -35.84
C ARG A 6 -41.36 -2.83 -34.43
N TRP A 7 -40.06 -2.97 -34.22
CA TRP A 7 -39.27 -2.06 -33.36
C TRP A 7 -38.78 -0.90 -34.22
N ALA A 8 -39.53 0.20 -34.20
CA ALA A 8 -39.12 1.48 -34.74
C ALA A 8 -39.82 2.56 -33.92
N ASP A 9 -39.34 2.81 -32.70
CA ASP A 9 -39.44 4.12 -32.03
C ASP A 9 -38.60 4.12 -30.73
N ALA A 10 -37.29 4.29 -30.87
CA ALA A 10 -36.39 4.62 -29.75
C ALA A 10 -35.11 5.32 -30.24
N ARG A 11 -35.16 6.02 -31.39
CA ARG A 11 -34.01 6.77 -31.94
C ARG A 11 -34.02 8.27 -31.63
N ASP A 12 -35.06 8.79 -30.96
CA ASP A 12 -35.20 10.24 -30.71
C ASP A 12 -35.18 10.62 -29.22
N ARG A 13 -34.31 9.99 -28.42
CA ARG A 13 -33.91 10.59 -27.14
C ARG A 13 -32.40 10.76 -27.12
N PRO A 14 -31.88 11.97 -26.82
CA PRO A 14 -30.45 12.20 -26.81
C PRO A 14 -29.82 11.36 -25.70
N HIS A 15 -28.97 10.40 -26.10
CA HIS A 15 -27.99 9.80 -25.21
C HIS A 15 -26.94 10.86 -24.85
N PRO A 16 -26.52 11.00 -23.59
CA PRO A 16 -25.42 11.88 -23.22
C PRO A 16 -24.11 11.12 -23.46
N VAL A 17 -23.80 10.88 -24.74
CA VAL A 17 -22.53 10.31 -25.17
C VAL A 17 -22.06 11.17 -26.34
N ALA A 18 -21.06 12.01 -26.09
CA ALA A 18 -20.35 12.67 -27.17
C ALA A 18 -19.66 11.58 -28.02
N ALA A 19 -19.51 11.85 -29.32
CA ALA A 19 -19.00 10.90 -30.31
C ALA A 19 -17.54 10.43 -30.08
N ASP A 20 -16.89 10.88 -28.99
CA ASP A 20 -15.56 10.51 -28.53
C ASP A 20 -15.55 9.61 -27.28
N GLY A 21 -16.73 9.19 -26.77
CA GLY A 21 -16.82 8.27 -25.64
C GLY A 21 -16.58 8.92 -24.27
N ALA A 22 -16.54 10.25 -24.17
CA ALA A 22 -16.59 10.93 -22.89
C ALA A 22 -18.03 11.01 -22.36
N ILE A 23 -18.23 10.64 -21.08
CA ILE A 23 -19.49 10.84 -20.35
C ILE A 23 -19.61 12.32 -20.03
N ASP A 24 -20.79 12.89 -20.31
CA ASP A 24 -21.15 14.27 -20.01
C ASP A 24 -20.91 14.61 -18.52
N PRO A 25 -20.03 15.58 -18.20
CA PRO A 25 -19.71 15.95 -16.82
C PRO A 25 -20.86 16.62 -16.05
N GLU A 26 -21.98 16.96 -16.71
CA GLU A 26 -23.18 17.50 -16.06
C GLU A 26 -24.28 16.46 -15.80
N ALA A 27 -24.04 15.17 -16.11
CA ALA A 27 -25.02 14.12 -15.83
C ALA A 27 -25.19 13.89 -14.31
N ASP A 28 -26.42 14.07 -13.83
CA ASP A 28 -26.84 13.89 -12.43
C ASP A 28 -26.40 12.52 -11.86
N PRO A 29 -25.50 12.49 -10.86
CA PRO A 29 -24.99 11.25 -10.23
C PRO A 29 -26.09 10.34 -9.69
N ASP A 30 -27.21 10.90 -9.24
CA ASP A 30 -28.33 10.13 -8.69
C ASP A 30 -29.10 9.36 -9.79
N ALA A 31 -29.02 9.82 -11.04
CA ALA A 31 -29.67 9.16 -12.18
C ALA A 31 -28.95 7.86 -12.61
N ILE A 32 -27.61 7.81 -12.47
CA ILE A 32 -26.79 6.65 -12.84
C ILE A 32 -26.87 5.57 -11.75
N VAL A 33 -26.75 5.96 -10.48
CA VAL A 33 -26.93 5.05 -9.32
C VAL A 33 -28.37 4.52 -9.26
N GLY A 34 -29.35 5.36 -9.60
CA GLY A 34 -30.75 4.96 -9.71
C GLY A 34 -31.06 4.00 -10.87
N ALA A 35 -30.18 3.88 -11.87
CA ALA A 35 -30.30 2.90 -12.95
C ALA A 35 -29.74 1.53 -12.51
N GLU A 36 -28.59 1.49 -11.83
CA GLU A 36 -27.99 0.25 -11.33
C GLU A 36 -28.78 -0.37 -10.16
N LEU A 37 -29.33 0.46 -9.26
CA LEU A 37 -30.23 -0.03 -8.20
C LEU A 37 -31.56 -0.55 -8.75
N ARG A 38 -32.03 -0.05 -9.91
CA ARG A 38 -33.22 -0.59 -10.59
C ARG A 38 -32.96 -1.94 -11.23
N VAL A 39 -31.76 -2.16 -11.76
CA VAL A 39 -31.33 -3.48 -12.27
C VAL A 39 -31.25 -4.48 -11.12
N LEU A 40 -30.67 -4.11 -9.97
CA LEU A 40 -30.62 -4.96 -8.78
C LEU A 40 -32.03 -5.28 -8.22
N ARG A 41 -32.94 -4.29 -8.16
CA ARG A 41 -34.35 -4.51 -7.76
C ARG A 41 -35.16 -5.38 -8.73
N SER A 42 -34.74 -5.46 -10.00
CA SER A 42 -35.40 -6.30 -11.00
C SER A 42 -34.96 -7.77 -10.96
N LEU A 43 -33.86 -8.06 -10.25
CA LEU A 43 -33.28 -9.40 -10.15
C LEU A 43 -33.76 -10.17 -8.91
N ASP A 44 -34.11 -9.50 -7.81
CA ASP A 44 -34.75 -10.12 -6.63
C ASP A 44 -35.42 -9.07 -5.70
N PRO A 45 -36.76 -9.07 -5.55
CA PRO A 45 -37.47 -8.12 -4.67
C PRO A 45 -37.29 -8.34 -3.16
N ASP A 46 -36.85 -9.53 -2.73
CA ASP A 46 -36.84 -9.93 -1.30
C ASP A 46 -35.51 -9.66 -0.59
N LEU A 47 -34.52 -9.09 -1.30
CA LEU A 47 -33.18 -8.77 -0.77
C LEU A 47 -33.14 -7.59 0.24
N VAL A 48 -34.30 -7.10 0.69
CA VAL A 48 -34.43 -5.94 1.59
C VAL A 48 -34.78 -6.32 3.04
N ASP A 49 -35.19 -7.56 3.32
CA ASP A 49 -35.53 -8.03 4.68
C ASP A 49 -34.65 -9.20 5.14
N LEU A 50 -33.32 -9.02 5.13
CA LEU A 50 -32.44 -9.90 5.89
C LEU A 50 -32.36 -9.42 7.35
N PRO A 51 -32.59 -10.30 8.35
CA PRO A 51 -32.48 -9.92 9.75
C PRO A 51 -31.07 -9.43 10.08
N THR A 52 -30.97 -8.50 11.03
CA THR A 52 -29.71 -7.98 11.56
C THR A 52 -28.79 -9.14 11.98
N LEU A 53 -27.70 -9.35 11.24
CA LEU A 53 -26.66 -10.36 11.49
C LEU A 53 -25.79 -10.01 12.73
N GLU A 54 -26.42 -9.61 13.83
CA GLU A 54 -25.78 -9.66 15.16
C GLU A 54 -25.92 -11.06 15.79
N GLU A 55 -26.79 -11.93 15.28
CA GLU A 55 -27.04 -13.28 15.83
C GLU A 55 -26.34 -14.45 15.10
N SER A 56 -25.64 -14.19 13.99
CA SER A 56 -24.88 -15.22 13.28
C SER A 56 -23.38 -15.01 13.47
N GLY A 57 -22.75 -15.92 14.21
CA GLY A 57 -21.28 -16.03 14.26
C GLY A 57 -20.65 -16.25 12.88
N PRO A 58 -19.32 -16.43 12.82
CA PRO A 58 -18.63 -16.67 11.55
C PRO A 58 -19.31 -17.82 10.78
N LEU A 59 -19.48 -17.65 9.46
CA LEU A 59 -19.98 -18.69 8.56
C LEU A 59 -19.21 -19.98 8.85
N THR A 60 -19.89 -21.02 9.31
CA THR A 60 -19.28 -22.32 9.53
C THR A 60 -19.06 -23.01 8.18
N ALA A 61 -18.10 -23.94 8.13
CA ALA A 61 -17.69 -24.65 6.91
C ALA A 61 -18.83 -25.37 6.17
N ASP A 62 -20.00 -25.50 6.81
CA ASP A 62 -21.19 -26.16 6.28
C ASP A 62 -22.07 -25.24 5.40
N GLN A 63 -21.77 -23.93 5.35
CA GLN A 63 -22.55 -22.93 4.59
C GLN A 63 -21.95 -22.58 3.22
N VAL A 64 -20.84 -23.22 2.84
CA VAL A 64 -20.24 -23.07 1.51
C VAL A 64 -20.39 -24.39 0.76
N ASP A 65 -21.04 -24.35 -0.40
CA ASP A 65 -21.25 -25.55 -1.22
C ASP A 65 -19.89 -26.20 -1.58
N PRO A 66 -19.59 -27.40 -1.05
CA PRO A 66 -18.32 -28.07 -1.30
C PRO A 66 -18.11 -28.41 -2.77
N THR A 67 -19.18 -28.47 -3.57
CA THR A 67 -19.12 -28.77 -5.00
C THR A 67 -18.67 -27.57 -5.83
N LEU A 68 -19.01 -26.34 -5.43
CA LEU A 68 -18.50 -25.10 -6.07
C LEU A 68 -17.00 -24.90 -5.78
N ILE A 69 -16.57 -25.16 -4.54
CA ILE A 69 -15.15 -25.15 -4.17
C ILE A 69 -14.40 -26.27 -4.91
N SER A 70 -14.95 -27.49 -4.95
CA SER A 70 -14.32 -28.62 -5.65
C SER A 70 -14.25 -28.42 -7.16
N ALA A 71 -15.24 -27.76 -7.78
CA ALA A 71 -15.21 -27.40 -9.19
C ALA A 71 -14.18 -26.31 -9.50
N ALA A 72 -14.03 -25.31 -8.62
CA ALA A 72 -12.98 -24.29 -8.73
C ALA A 72 -11.58 -24.89 -8.53
N ILE A 73 -11.41 -25.81 -7.56
CA ILE A 73 -10.16 -26.54 -7.32
C ILE A 73 -9.85 -27.51 -8.46
N ALA A 74 -10.83 -28.22 -9.02
CA ALA A 74 -10.66 -29.12 -10.16
C ALA A 74 -10.34 -28.33 -11.44
N GLY A 75 -10.98 -27.17 -11.66
CA GLY A 75 -10.64 -26.25 -12.74
C GLY A 75 -9.23 -25.67 -12.61
N ALA A 76 -8.82 -25.28 -11.41
CA ALA A 76 -7.46 -24.83 -11.11
C ALA A 76 -6.42 -25.96 -11.23
N SER A 77 -6.77 -27.20 -10.86
CA SER A 77 -5.89 -28.38 -10.94
C SER A 77 -5.73 -28.90 -12.37
N ALA A 78 -6.78 -28.82 -13.19
CA ALA A 78 -6.73 -29.08 -14.62
C ALA A 78 -5.93 -27.99 -15.36
N GLY A 79 -6.08 -26.72 -14.95
CA GLY A 79 -5.24 -25.61 -15.41
C GLY A 79 -3.77 -25.80 -15.02
N ALA A 80 -3.50 -26.17 -13.77
CA ALA A 80 -2.14 -26.43 -13.28
C ALA A 80 -1.48 -27.63 -13.97
N SER A 81 -2.23 -28.70 -14.27
CA SER A 81 -1.71 -29.87 -15.01
C SER A 81 -1.38 -29.54 -16.46
N ALA A 82 -2.09 -28.59 -17.08
CA ALA A 82 -1.78 -28.08 -18.41
C ALA A 82 -0.61 -27.07 -18.42
N VAL A 83 -0.36 -26.37 -17.30
CA VAL A 83 0.74 -25.40 -17.12
C VAL A 83 2.11 -26.07 -16.99
N VAL A 84 2.16 -27.34 -16.59
CA VAL A 84 3.41 -28.11 -16.38
C VAL A 84 4.08 -28.55 -17.69
N GLU A 85 3.38 -28.50 -18.84
CA GLU A 85 3.86 -29.06 -20.12
C GLU A 85 4.19 -27.99 -21.20
N VAL A 86 4.72 -26.83 -20.80
CA VAL A 86 5.10 -25.77 -21.77
C VAL A 86 6.59 -25.42 -21.64
N SER A 87 7.37 -25.82 -22.65
CA SER A 87 8.83 -25.63 -22.71
C SER A 87 9.23 -24.23 -23.22
N GLY A 88 9.86 -23.43 -22.34
CA GLY A 88 10.54 -22.16 -22.66
C GLY A 88 10.73 -21.29 -21.40
N PRO A 89 11.81 -20.47 -21.30
CA PRO A 89 11.96 -19.51 -20.20
C PRO A 89 10.72 -18.60 -20.09
N GLY A 90 10.08 -18.55 -18.91
CA GLY A 90 8.90 -17.72 -18.66
C GLY A 90 7.55 -18.32 -19.10
N ALA A 91 7.52 -19.51 -19.70
CA ALA A 91 6.29 -20.16 -20.14
C ALA A 91 5.34 -20.48 -18.98
N THR A 92 5.86 -21.00 -17.85
CA THR A 92 5.08 -21.27 -16.63
C THR A 92 4.46 -20.00 -16.06
N ALA A 93 5.23 -18.90 -16.01
CA ALA A 93 4.74 -17.61 -15.51
C ALA A 93 3.64 -17.04 -16.41
N SER A 94 3.79 -17.13 -17.73
CA SER A 94 2.78 -16.67 -18.69
C SER A 94 1.51 -17.52 -18.65
N ALA A 95 1.64 -18.85 -18.54
CA ALA A 95 0.49 -19.74 -18.44
C ALA A 95 -0.26 -19.53 -17.12
N TRP A 96 0.46 -19.33 -16.01
CA TRP A 96 -0.15 -18.94 -14.73
C TRP A 96 -0.88 -17.60 -14.81
N ALA A 97 -0.28 -16.59 -15.42
CA ALA A 97 -0.92 -15.28 -15.59
C ALA A 97 -2.24 -15.36 -16.38
N VAL A 98 -2.26 -16.16 -17.46
CA VAL A 98 -3.48 -16.42 -18.22
C VAL A 98 -4.52 -17.15 -17.37
N ALA A 99 -4.12 -18.16 -16.60
CA ALA A 99 -5.02 -18.88 -15.71
C ALA A 99 -5.61 -17.97 -14.61
N LYS A 100 -4.77 -17.14 -13.98
CA LYS A 100 -5.16 -16.15 -12.95
C LYS A 100 -6.16 -15.15 -13.53
N ALA A 101 -5.88 -14.56 -14.69
CA ALA A 101 -6.78 -13.63 -15.35
C ALA A 101 -8.13 -14.28 -15.74
N ALA A 102 -8.10 -15.51 -16.27
CA ALA A 102 -9.33 -16.23 -16.59
C ALA A 102 -10.17 -16.54 -15.33
N LEU A 103 -9.53 -16.98 -14.25
CA LEU A 103 -10.18 -17.22 -12.96
C LEU A 103 -10.78 -15.93 -12.38
N SER A 104 -10.09 -14.80 -12.50
CA SER A 104 -10.62 -13.50 -12.07
C SER A 104 -11.87 -13.10 -12.87
N ILE A 105 -11.88 -13.30 -14.18
CA ILE A 105 -13.04 -12.99 -15.03
C ILE A 105 -14.23 -13.89 -14.69
N VAL A 106 -14.00 -15.21 -14.59
CA VAL A 106 -15.05 -16.19 -14.26
C VAL A 106 -15.58 -15.99 -12.84
N GLY A 107 -14.69 -15.66 -11.90
CA GLY A 107 -15.03 -15.42 -10.50
C GLY A 107 -15.64 -14.04 -10.22
N ALA A 108 -15.52 -13.08 -11.14
CA ALA A 108 -15.95 -11.69 -10.96
C ALA A 108 -17.39 -11.54 -10.41
N PRO A 109 -18.40 -12.30 -10.88
CA PRO A 109 -19.76 -12.18 -10.36
C PRO A 109 -19.90 -12.49 -8.87
N VAL A 110 -18.96 -13.25 -8.28
CA VAL A 110 -18.95 -13.59 -6.85
C VAL A 110 -17.98 -12.70 -6.08
N THR A 111 -16.79 -12.45 -6.64
CA THR A 111 -15.74 -11.69 -5.96
C THR A 111 -16.07 -10.21 -5.85
N VAL A 112 -16.67 -9.59 -6.88
CA VAL A 112 -17.00 -8.15 -6.87
C VAL A 112 -18.03 -7.79 -5.78
N PRO A 113 -19.17 -8.49 -5.63
CA PRO A 113 -20.09 -8.25 -4.51
C PRO A 113 -19.43 -8.46 -3.16
N THR A 114 -18.62 -9.51 -3.02
CA THR A 114 -17.92 -9.83 -1.77
C THR A 114 -16.93 -8.72 -1.38
N MET A 115 -16.13 -8.25 -2.33
CA MET A 115 -15.22 -7.12 -2.15
C MET A 115 -15.96 -5.83 -1.81
N THR A 116 -17.15 -5.62 -2.40
CA THR A 116 -17.99 -4.45 -2.10
C THR A 116 -18.49 -4.48 -0.65
N VAL A 117 -19.02 -5.61 -0.19
CA VAL A 117 -19.44 -5.80 1.21
C VAL A 117 -18.25 -5.64 2.17
N ALA A 118 -17.10 -6.21 1.81
CA ALA A 118 -15.87 -6.03 2.58
C ALA A 118 -15.48 -4.55 2.67
N ALA A 119 -15.46 -3.81 1.56
CA ALA A 119 -15.13 -2.40 1.51
C ALA A 119 -16.08 -1.54 2.37
N LEU A 120 -17.39 -1.81 2.34
CA LEU A 120 -18.36 -1.14 3.21
C LEU A 120 -18.06 -1.37 4.70
N ARG A 121 -17.71 -2.61 5.07
CA ARG A 121 -17.38 -2.98 6.45
C ARG A 121 -16.07 -2.33 6.90
N THR A 122 -15.03 -2.40 6.09
CA THR A 122 -13.70 -1.88 6.44
C THR A 122 -13.69 -0.35 6.48
N ALA A 123 -14.47 0.32 5.62
CA ALA A 123 -14.71 1.76 5.72
C ALA A 123 -15.29 2.15 7.08
N LYS A 124 -16.27 1.38 7.61
CA LYS A 124 -16.82 1.64 8.95
C LYS A 124 -15.76 1.48 10.05
N ILE A 125 -14.98 0.41 10.02
CA ILE A 125 -13.92 0.15 10.99
C ILE A 125 -12.86 1.27 10.95
N THR A 126 -12.49 1.69 9.75
CA THR A 126 -11.47 2.71 9.52
C THR A 126 -11.89 4.07 10.07
N ARG A 127 -13.17 4.45 9.93
CA ARG A 127 -13.69 5.66 10.59
C ARG A 127 -13.51 5.58 12.10
N THR A 128 -13.82 4.45 12.72
CA THR A 128 -13.57 4.25 14.16
C THR A 128 -12.09 4.36 14.51
N ARG A 129 -11.18 3.84 13.67
CA ARG A 129 -9.74 3.98 13.90
C ARG A 129 -9.28 5.44 13.84
N ILE A 130 -9.79 6.21 12.88
CA ILE A 130 -9.50 7.64 12.78
C ILE A 130 -9.98 8.37 14.05
N GLU A 131 -11.19 8.07 14.54
CA GLU A 131 -11.70 8.70 15.77
C GLU A 131 -10.80 8.45 17.00
N LEU A 132 -10.20 7.26 17.08
CA LEU A 132 -9.28 6.81 18.15
C LEU A 132 -7.82 7.19 17.91
N TYR A 133 -7.47 7.75 16.76
CA TYR A 133 -6.08 8.03 16.40
C TYR A 133 -5.39 9.05 17.34
N PRO A 134 -6.06 10.13 17.81
CA PRO A 134 -5.48 11.00 18.84
C PRO A 134 -5.07 10.25 20.12
N GLU A 135 -5.95 9.38 20.63
CA GLU A 135 -5.70 8.56 21.82
C GLU A 135 -4.56 7.57 21.58
N HIS A 136 -4.49 6.98 20.38
CA HIS A 136 -3.37 6.17 19.96
C HIS A 136 -2.04 6.92 20.03
N LEU A 137 -1.95 8.14 19.50
CA LEU A 137 -0.71 8.93 19.55
C LEU A 137 -0.28 9.22 20.99
N HIS A 138 -1.21 9.61 21.86
CA HIS A 138 -0.92 9.81 23.28
C HIS A 138 -0.42 8.53 23.96
N ALA A 139 -1.09 7.40 23.70
CA ALA A 139 -0.68 6.13 24.27
C ALA A 139 0.72 5.71 23.81
N LEU A 140 1.02 5.89 22.52
CA LEU A 140 2.36 5.61 21.99
C LEU A 140 3.43 6.51 22.62
N ALA A 141 3.16 7.79 22.88
CA ALA A 141 4.12 8.69 23.52
C ALA A 141 4.37 8.32 24.99
N GLN A 142 3.28 7.99 25.70
CA GLN A 142 3.31 7.65 27.13
C GLN A 142 3.78 6.22 27.41
N GLY A 143 3.85 5.38 26.37
CA GLY A 143 4.18 3.96 26.53
C GLY A 143 3.07 3.18 27.23
N THR A 144 1.83 3.63 27.09
CA THR A 144 0.63 2.96 27.62
C THR A 144 -0.03 2.11 26.54
N GLU A 145 -1.07 1.37 26.91
CA GLU A 145 -1.81 0.53 25.97
C GLU A 145 -2.55 1.39 24.93
N SER A 146 -2.28 1.12 23.66
CA SER A 146 -2.92 1.81 22.54
C SER A 146 -4.29 1.18 22.21
N PRO A 147 -5.32 1.98 21.88
CA PRO A 147 -6.62 1.48 21.43
C PRO A 147 -6.58 0.89 20.00
N LEU A 148 -5.49 1.10 19.26
CA LEU A 148 -5.27 0.59 17.92
C LEU A 148 -4.20 -0.51 17.89
N PRO A 149 -4.26 -1.46 16.93
CA PRO A 149 -3.22 -2.47 16.75
C PRO A 149 -1.90 -1.87 16.27
N LEU A 150 -0.87 -2.71 16.13
CA LEU A 150 0.49 -2.34 15.69
C LEU A 150 1.19 -1.39 16.67
N THR A 151 1.58 -1.95 17.82
CA THR A 151 2.03 -1.19 18.99
C THR A 151 3.52 -1.34 19.29
N ARG A 152 4.31 -1.95 18.41
CA ARG A 152 5.77 -2.00 18.58
C ARG A 152 6.33 -0.61 18.32
N VAL A 153 6.97 -0.01 19.31
CA VAL A 153 7.50 1.35 19.19
C VAL A 153 9.00 1.38 19.42
N ALA A 154 9.73 2.07 18.55
CA ALA A 154 11.09 2.49 18.81
C ALA A 154 11.11 3.99 19.16
N ARG A 155 11.92 4.36 20.15
CA ARG A 155 12.18 5.77 20.47
C ARG A 155 13.61 6.12 20.10
N ARG A 156 13.77 7.29 19.49
CA ARG A 156 15.07 7.78 19.04
C ARG A 156 15.23 9.27 19.30
N PRO A 157 16.45 9.76 19.59
CA PRO A 157 16.67 11.20 19.78
C PRO A 157 16.34 12.00 18.52
N ALA A 158 15.52 13.03 18.65
CA ALA A 158 15.22 13.96 17.56
C ALA A 158 16.46 14.78 17.12
N SER A 159 17.49 14.89 17.95
CA SER A 159 18.74 15.60 17.64
C SER A 159 19.64 14.88 16.62
N ASN A 160 19.39 13.60 16.36
CA ASN A 160 20.12 12.84 15.35
C ASN A 160 19.60 13.19 13.94
N ARG A 161 20.41 12.86 12.93
CA ARG A 161 20.03 12.96 11.52
C ARG A 161 19.48 11.63 11.01
N TYR A 162 18.35 11.66 10.29
CA TYR A 162 17.70 10.47 9.74
C TYR A 162 17.39 10.64 8.26
N LEU A 163 17.75 9.64 7.46
CA LEU A 163 17.18 9.40 6.16
C LEU A 163 15.96 8.50 6.35
N ILE A 164 14.81 8.91 5.81
CA ILE A 164 13.55 8.18 5.90
C ILE A 164 13.09 7.85 4.48
N THR A 165 13.00 6.56 4.15
CA THR A 165 12.60 6.05 2.83
C THR A 165 11.46 5.06 3.00
N SER A 166 10.51 4.98 2.08
CA SER A 166 9.37 4.05 2.15
C SER A 166 9.06 3.49 0.77
N ASP A 167 8.19 2.47 0.71
CA ASP A 167 7.57 2.00 -0.53
C ASP A 167 8.66 1.63 -1.57
N LEU A 168 9.65 0.85 -1.11
CA LEU A 168 10.80 0.42 -1.90
C LEU A 168 10.45 -0.82 -2.73
N HIS A 169 9.45 -1.60 -2.30
CA HIS A 169 8.90 -2.76 -3.00
C HIS A 169 9.98 -3.67 -3.60
N ARG A 170 10.99 -4.03 -2.80
CA ARG A 170 12.03 -4.98 -3.21
C ARG A 170 11.38 -6.32 -3.51
N CYS A 171 11.52 -6.76 -4.75
CA CYS A 171 10.93 -7.98 -5.27
C CYS A 171 12.01 -9.02 -5.59
N ILE A 172 11.57 -10.23 -5.94
CA ILE A 172 12.35 -11.26 -6.62
C ILE A 172 12.65 -10.84 -8.08
N PRO A 173 13.63 -11.46 -8.77
CA PRO A 173 13.89 -11.15 -10.17
C PRO A 173 12.69 -11.59 -11.03
N GLY A 174 12.27 -10.74 -11.98
CA GLY A 174 11.18 -11.07 -12.89
C GLY A 174 10.53 -9.84 -13.51
N ARG A 175 9.36 -10.06 -14.14
CA ARG A 175 8.63 -8.96 -14.82
C ARG A 175 8.09 -7.89 -13.86
N LEU A 176 7.86 -8.28 -12.61
CA LEU A 176 7.36 -7.42 -11.53
C LEU A 176 8.49 -6.88 -10.64
N ASP A 177 9.76 -7.06 -11.01
CA ASP A 177 10.87 -6.36 -10.37
C ASP A 177 10.86 -4.89 -10.83
N TRP A 178 9.97 -4.10 -10.23
CA TRP A 178 9.81 -2.68 -10.52
C TRP A 178 11.08 -1.89 -10.21
N PRO A 179 11.75 -2.08 -9.04
CA PRO A 179 13.00 -1.39 -8.75
C PRO A 179 14.08 -1.59 -9.82
N GLU A 180 14.24 -2.83 -10.33
CA GLU A 180 15.16 -3.12 -11.43
C GLU A 180 14.75 -2.40 -12.71
N ARG A 181 13.47 -2.54 -13.11
CA ARG A 181 12.95 -1.98 -14.36
C ARG A 181 13.03 -0.46 -14.42
N GLN A 182 12.94 0.20 -13.27
CA GLN A 182 13.01 1.65 -13.12
C GLN A 182 14.43 2.12 -12.78
N GLY A 183 15.40 1.22 -12.62
CA GLY A 183 16.79 1.57 -12.30
C GLY A 183 16.96 2.19 -10.91
N THR A 184 16.08 1.89 -9.96
CA THR A 184 16.15 2.48 -8.61
C THR A 184 17.04 1.68 -7.66
N LYS A 185 17.38 0.42 -7.97
CA LYS A 185 18.28 -0.38 -7.12
C LYS A 185 19.67 0.25 -7.00
N GLU A 186 20.34 0.48 -8.12
CA GLU A 186 21.68 1.09 -8.15
C GLU A 186 21.66 2.51 -7.54
N LEU A 187 20.64 3.30 -7.90
CA LEU A 187 20.43 4.63 -7.32
C LEU A 187 20.31 4.57 -5.80
N TYR A 188 19.50 3.64 -5.27
CA TYR A 188 19.31 3.48 -3.83
C TYR A 188 20.61 3.09 -3.12
N GLN A 189 21.42 2.20 -3.71
CA GLN A 189 22.73 1.82 -3.18
C GLN A 189 23.67 3.03 -3.08
N GLU A 190 23.75 3.84 -4.14
CA GLU A 190 24.60 5.03 -4.17
C GLU A 190 24.17 6.05 -3.10
N VAL A 191 22.87 6.33 -3.03
CA VAL A 191 22.27 7.22 -2.03
C VAL A 191 22.60 6.73 -0.62
N LEU A 192 22.33 5.47 -0.31
CA LEU A 192 22.62 4.89 1.00
C LEU A 192 24.10 4.96 1.36
N THR A 193 25.00 4.76 0.39
CA THR A 193 26.45 4.88 0.61
C THR A 193 26.82 6.29 1.06
N GLY A 194 26.31 7.31 0.38
CA GLY A 194 26.55 8.71 0.73
C GLY A 194 26.05 9.08 2.13
N TYR A 195 24.84 8.64 2.51
CA TYR A 195 24.31 8.89 3.86
C TYR A 195 25.03 8.09 4.94
N ALA A 196 25.45 6.86 4.63
CA ALA A 196 26.24 6.03 5.52
C ALA A 196 27.58 6.69 5.86
N ASP A 197 28.30 7.20 4.85
CA ASP A 197 29.58 7.91 4.97
C ASP A 197 29.45 9.17 5.82
N GLN A 198 28.33 9.87 5.69
CA GLN A 198 28.04 11.10 6.43
C GLN A 198 27.53 10.85 7.86
N GLY A 199 27.38 9.60 8.30
CA GLY A 199 26.99 9.29 9.67
C GLY A 199 25.47 9.40 9.94
N TRP A 200 24.62 9.39 8.92
CA TRP A 200 23.17 9.44 9.10
C TRP A 200 22.59 8.12 9.62
N ASN A 201 21.45 8.19 10.31
CA ASN A 201 20.64 7.02 10.61
C ASN A 201 19.67 6.75 9.46
N LEU A 202 19.24 5.50 9.30
CA LEU A 202 18.28 5.09 8.28
C LEU A 202 17.02 4.52 8.93
N ILE A 203 15.87 5.00 8.46
CA ILE A 203 14.54 4.45 8.75
C ILE A 203 13.92 4.03 7.43
N GLU A 204 13.80 2.73 7.19
CA GLU A 204 12.99 2.20 6.09
C GLU A 204 11.53 2.06 6.58
N ASN A 205 10.66 3.00 6.18
CA ASN A 205 9.32 3.21 6.70
C ASN A 205 8.23 2.40 5.95
N GLY A 206 8.31 1.07 6.02
CA GLY A 206 7.31 0.15 5.50
C GLY A 206 7.31 -0.03 3.98
N ASP A 207 6.68 -1.10 3.53
CA ASP A 207 6.64 -1.58 2.14
C ASP A 207 8.04 -1.72 1.54
N VAL A 208 8.92 -2.34 2.33
CA VAL A 208 10.32 -2.52 1.94
C VAL A 208 10.49 -3.75 1.07
N GLU A 209 10.00 -4.90 1.52
CA GLU A 209 9.95 -6.13 0.75
C GLU A 209 8.53 -6.38 0.27
N ASP A 210 8.37 -6.90 -0.95
CA ASP A 210 7.03 -7.16 -1.46
C ASP A 210 6.63 -8.63 -1.34
N PHE A 211 5.67 -8.89 -0.44
CA PHE A 211 5.02 -10.21 -0.28
C PHE A 211 3.66 -10.29 -0.98
N TRP A 212 3.18 -9.19 -1.56
CA TRP A 212 1.88 -9.08 -2.23
C TRP A 212 2.03 -9.12 -3.75
N MET A 213 3.06 -8.48 -4.31
CA MET A 213 3.39 -8.52 -5.73
C MET A 213 4.18 -9.78 -6.05
N VAL A 214 3.45 -10.86 -6.27
CA VAL A 214 3.99 -12.18 -6.58
C VAL A 214 3.46 -12.62 -7.93
N GLY A 215 4.38 -12.73 -8.89
CA GLY A 215 4.07 -12.90 -10.30
C GLY A 215 5.30 -12.63 -11.18
N GLY A 216 5.15 -12.77 -12.49
CA GLY A 216 6.18 -12.40 -13.45
C GLY A 216 7.42 -13.29 -13.49
N SER A 217 7.42 -14.37 -12.71
CA SER A 217 8.45 -15.40 -12.65
C SER A 217 7.84 -16.76 -12.31
N THR A 218 8.59 -17.84 -12.56
CA THR A 218 8.17 -19.20 -12.19
C THR A 218 7.95 -19.33 -10.67
N TRP A 219 8.79 -18.67 -9.88
CA TRP A 219 8.63 -18.66 -8.43
C TRP A 219 7.38 -17.91 -7.98
N GLY A 220 7.04 -16.78 -8.61
CA GLY A 220 5.79 -16.05 -8.31
C GLY A 220 4.55 -16.92 -8.49
N ALA A 221 4.52 -17.76 -9.53
CA ALA A 221 3.44 -18.72 -9.73
C ALA A 221 3.39 -19.80 -8.64
N VAL A 222 4.55 -20.33 -8.23
CA VAL A 222 4.64 -21.29 -7.12
C VAL A 222 4.16 -20.67 -5.81
N TYR A 223 4.59 -19.45 -5.52
CA TYR A 223 4.18 -18.71 -4.33
C TYR A 223 2.66 -18.51 -4.30
N ASP A 224 2.06 -18.04 -5.40
CA ASP A 224 0.60 -17.86 -5.50
C ASP A 224 -0.16 -19.15 -5.18
N VAL A 225 0.23 -20.26 -5.83
CA VAL A 225 -0.40 -21.57 -5.62
C VAL A 225 -0.19 -22.04 -4.19
N ALA A 226 1.01 -21.93 -3.66
CA ALA A 226 1.35 -22.38 -2.31
C ALA A 226 0.65 -21.53 -1.24
N TYR A 227 0.46 -20.23 -1.48
CA TYR A 227 -0.30 -19.35 -0.60
C TYR A 227 -1.80 -19.71 -0.60
N LEU A 228 -2.38 -19.99 -1.78
CA LEU A 228 -3.78 -20.39 -1.92
C LEU A 228 -4.07 -21.77 -1.33
N THR A 229 -3.16 -22.74 -1.55
CA THR A 229 -3.34 -24.15 -1.13
C THR A 229 -2.84 -24.43 0.29
N GLY A 230 -1.80 -23.71 0.73
CA GLY A 230 -1.25 -23.78 2.09
C GLY A 230 -2.22 -23.29 3.16
N ALA A 231 -3.38 -22.74 2.77
CA ALA A 231 -4.47 -22.35 3.66
C ALA A 231 -5.30 -23.52 4.24
N VAL A 232 -4.98 -24.77 3.90
CA VAL A 232 -5.75 -25.96 4.29
C VAL A 232 -4.91 -26.91 5.16
N GLY A 233 -5.40 -27.23 6.36
CA GLY A 233 -4.84 -28.28 7.24
C GLY A 233 -4.18 -27.79 8.56
N PRO A 234 -3.81 -28.72 9.46
CA PRO A 234 -3.32 -28.41 10.81
C PRO A 234 -1.90 -27.81 10.88
N SER A 235 -1.13 -27.87 9.79
CA SER A 235 0.23 -27.29 9.68
C SER A 235 0.29 -25.95 8.94
N ARG A 236 -0.87 -25.33 8.67
CA ARG A 236 -1.04 -24.12 7.85
C ARG A 236 -0.04 -23.00 8.17
N GLU A 237 0.14 -22.68 9.45
CA GLU A 237 1.01 -21.57 9.87
C GLU A 237 2.49 -21.84 9.60
N GLU A 238 2.97 -23.07 9.79
CA GLU A 238 4.38 -23.41 9.51
C GLU A 238 4.64 -23.53 8.01
N SER A 239 3.69 -24.09 7.25
CA SER A 239 3.77 -24.12 5.79
C SER A 239 3.80 -22.70 5.22
N ARG A 240 2.93 -21.81 5.71
CA ARG A 240 2.92 -20.39 5.32
C ARG A 240 4.24 -19.71 5.65
N ARG A 241 4.77 -19.88 6.87
CA ARG A 241 6.09 -19.34 7.25
C ARG A 241 7.20 -19.83 6.34
N THR A 242 7.19 -21.10 5.96
CA THR A 242 8.22 -21.68 5.08
C THR A 242 8.23 -20.97 3.72
N ILE A 243 7.05 -20.77 3.13
CA ILE A 243 6.92 -20.05 1.86
C ILE A 243 7.34 -18.57 2.00
N LEU A 244 6.97 -17.91 3.10
CA LEU A 244 7.37 -16.53 3.36
C LEU A 244 8.88 -16.39 3.58
N ARG A 245 9.54 -17.34 4.26
CA ARG A 245 11.01 -17.35 4.42
C ARG A 245 11.71 -17.50 3.08
N GLU A 246 11.28 -18.45 2.26
CA GLU A 246 11.85 -18.66 0.93
C GLU A 246 11.62 -17.45 0.01
N GLN A 247 10.45 -16.79 0.10
CA GLN A 247 10.20 -15.53 -0.60
C GLN A 247 11.18 -14.44 -0.14
N LEU A 248 11.36 -14.27 1.17
CA LEU A 248 12.30 -13.30 1.71
C LEU A 248 13.73 -13.60 1.25
N ASP A 249 14.18 -14.85 1.31
CA ASP A 249 15.53 -15.25 0.89
C ASP A 249 15.78 -14.87 -0.58
N ARG A 250 14.80 -15.08 -1.45
CA ARG A 250 14.89 -14.71 -2.88
C ARG A 250 14.86 -13.20 -3.10
N ILE A 251 14.09 -12.46 -2.30
CA ILE A 251 14.10 -10.98 -2.33
C ILE A 251 15.48 -10.48 -1.91
N VAL A 252 16.03 -11.01 -0.82
CA VAL A 252 17.36 -10.66 -0.33
C VAL A 252 18.42 -10.97 -1.37
N GLU A 253 18.41 -12.18 -1.95
CA GLU A 253 19.35 -12.59 -3.00
C GLU A 253 19.33 -11.63 -4.21
N ASN A 254 18.14 -11.22 -4.65
CA ASN A 254 17.98 -10.28 -5.77
C ASN A 254 18.39 -8.82 -5.44
N ASN A 255 18.59 -8.51 -4.16
CA ASN A 255 18.94 -7.19 -3.66
C ASN A 255 20.19 -7.24 -2.77
N GLU A 256 21.05 -8.24 -2.95
CA GLU A 256 22.11 -8.60 -2.00
C GLU A 256 23.07 -7.45 -1.72
N GLU A 257 23.39 -6.64 -2.73
CA GLU A 257 24.26 -5.47 -2.60
C GLU A 257 23.66 -4.43 -1.63
N ILE A 258 22.35 -4.20 -1.71
CA ILE A 258 21.63 -3.32 -0.79
C ILE A 258 21.66 -3.93 0.62
N TYR A 259 21.35 -5.21 0.76
CA TYR A 259 21.34 -5.87 2.07
C TYR A 259 22.72 -5.92 2.72
N SER A 260 23.79 -6.15 1.95
CA SER A 260 25.16 -6.07 2.46
C SER A 260 25.49 -4.66 2.96
N LEU A 261 25.14 -3.63 2.19
CA LEU A 261 25.32 -2.25 2.59
C LEU A 261 24.56 -1.93 3.89
N LEU A 262 23.29 -2.37 4.00
CA LEU A 262 22.48 -2.21 5.21
C LEU A 262 23.12 -2.88 6.42
N ARG A 263 23.55 -4.15 6.29
CA ARG A 263 24.23 -4.90 7.35
C ARG A 263 25.49 -4.18 7.82
N ASP A 264 26.39 -3.89 6.89
CA ASP A 264 27.76 -3.47 7.19
C ASP A 264 27.84 -2.01 7.64
N ARG A 265 26.98 -1.15 7.07
CA ARG A 265 27.10 0.30 7.25
C ARG A 265 26.09 0.87 8.22
N PHE A 266 24.90 0.28 8.35
CA PHE A 266 23.85 0.78 9.24
C PHE A 266 23.60 -0.14 10.44
N CYS A 267 23.28 -1.42 10.22
CA CYS A 267 22.93 -2.36 11.29
C CYS A 267 24.10 -2.58 12.26
N ALA A 268 25.30 -2.86 11.73
CA ALA A 268 26.52 -3.04 12.54
C ALA A 268 26.91 -1.78 13.36
N LYS A 269 26.31 -0.62 13.06
CA LYS A 269 26.51 0.65 13.76
C LYS A 269 25.33 1.04 14.65
N GLY A 270 24.28 0.22 14.74
CA GLY A 270 23.05 0.55 15.49
C GLY A 270 22.27 1.73 14.89
N ARG A 271 22.43 1.99 13.58
CA ARG A 271 21.86 3.16 12.87
C ARG A 271 20.70 2.80 11.95
N TYR A 272 20.11 1.62 12.12
CA TYR A 272 19.09 1.09 11.23
C TYR A 272 17.80 0.77 11.98
N LEU A 273 16.69 1.31 11.50
CA LEU A 273 15.34 0.93 11.92
C LEU A 273 14.48 0.64 10.71
N ARG A 274 13.45 -0.17 10.92
CA ARG A 274 12.43 -0.46 9.93
C ARG A 274 11.05 -0.39 10.57
N THR A 275 10.09 0.22 9.86
CA THR A 275 8.68 0.04 10.17
C THR A 275 8.05 -0.97 9.22
N MET A 276 6.96 -1.60 9.64
CA MET A 276 6.17 -2.48 8.80
C MET A 276 5.11 -1.67 8.02
N GLY A 277 4.98 -1.96 6.73
CA GLY A 277 3.91 -1.51 5.86
C GLY A 277 2.87 -2.62 5.58
N ASN A 278 2.01 -2.39 4.59
CA ASN A 278 1.00 -3.37 4.22
C ASN A 278 1.58 -4.49 3.32
N HIS A 279 2.48 -4.19 2.40
CA HIS A 279 3.07 -5.20 1.49
C HIS A 279 4.03 -6.17 2.20
N ASP A 280 4.56 -5.78 3.36
CA ASP A 280 5.41 -6.60 4.24
C ASP A 280 4.73 -6.97 5.57
N ASP A 281 3.40 -7.11 5.55
CA ASP A 281 2.58 -7.60 6.67
C ASP A 281 2.95 -9.02 7.18
N ALA A 282 3.85 -9.72 6.49
CA ALA A 282 4.54 -10.91 7.02
C ALA A 282 5.21 -10.64 8.38
N TYR A 283 5.65 -9.40 8.63
CA TYR A 283 6.28 -8.99 9.88
C TYR A 283 5.31 -8.77 11.05
N THR A 284 4.02 -9.04 10.85
CA THR A 284 3.09 -9.25 11.97
C THR A 284 3.39 -10.54 12.74
N ASP A 285 4.02 -11.55 12.11
CA ASP A 285 4.53 -12.75 12.79
C ASP A 285 5.93 -12.46 13.38
N PRO A 286 6.10 -12.49 14.72
CA PRO A 286 7.41 -12.30 15.35
C PRO A 286 8.48 -13.29 14.87
N LYS A 287 8.10 -14.48 14.39
CA LYS A 287 9.07 -15.44 13.82
C LYS A 287 9.62 -14.98 12.47
N MET A 288 8.85 -14.24 11.69
CA MET A 288 9.34 -13.65 10.43
C MET A 288 10.25 -12.46 10.72
N VAL A 289 9.91 -11.63 11.72
CA VAL A 289 10.80 -10.58 12.22
C VAL A 289 12.13 -11.17 12.68
N ASN A 290 12.09 -12.19 13.54
CA ASN A 290 13.29 -12.87 14.01
C ASN A 290 14.09 -13.49 12.87
N TYR A 291 13.43 -14.03 11.84
CA TYR A 291 14.12 -14.59 10.68
C TYR A 291 14.86 -13.50 9.90
N LEU A 292 14.19 -12.39 9.56
CA LEU A 292 14.82 -11.23 8.91
C LEU A 292 16.02 -10.73 9.73
N THR A 293 15.84 -10.48 11.03
CA THR A 293 16.88 -9.87 11.86
C THR A 293 18.02 -10.83 12.20
N SER A 294 17.80 -12.15 12.23
CA SER A 294 18.88 -13.11 12.49
C SER A 294 19.62 -13.56 11.24
N ALA A 295 18.92 -13.74 10.11
CA ALA A 295 19.50 -14.27 8.89
C ALA A 295 20.06 -13.16 7.98
N HIS A 296 19.38 -12.02 7.89
CA HIS A 296 19.61 -11.05 6.81
C HIS A 296 20.03 -9.67 7.29
N LEU A 297 19.56 -9.22 8.46
CA LEU A 297 19.84 -7.89 9.01
C LEU A 297 20.15 -7.94 10.53
N PRO A 298 21.28 -8.55 10.95
CA PRO A 298 21.68 -8.61 12.36
C PRO A 298 21.79 -7.23 13.00
N GLY A 299 21.00 -7.01 14.04
CA GLY A 299 20.94 -5.75 14.79
C GLY A 299 19.86 -4.77 14.30
N ALA A 300 19.07 -5.13 13.29
CA ALA A 300 17.91 -4.34 12.89
C ALA A 300 16.78 -4.42 13.93
N GLU A 301 16.10 -3.29 14.13
CA GLU A 301 14.85 -3.20 14.88
C GLU A 301 13.68 -3.03 13.91
N VAL A 302 12.74 -3.98 13.93
CA VAL A 302 11.48 -3.92 13.17
C VAL A 302 10.37 -3.55 14.14
N VAL A 303 9.80 -2.36 13.93
CA VAL A 303 8.73 -1.80 14.76
C VAL A 303 7.53 -1.40 13.91
N ASP A 304 6.48 -0.89 14.52
CA ASP A 304 5.31 -0.36 13.82
C ASP A 304 5.39 1.17 13.72
N THR A 305 5.94 1.80 14.75
CA THR A 305 6.09 3.26 14.85
C THR A 305 7.45 3.63 15.41
N VAL A 306 8.08 4.67 14.85
CA VAL A 306 9.27 5.32 15.43
C VAL A 306 8.87 6.70 15.96
N LEU A 307 9.20 6.98 17.22
CA LEU A 307 9.06 8.32 17.79
C LEU A 307 10.43 9.00 17.83
N LEU A 308 10.52 10.19 17.25
CA LEU A 308 11.65 11.08 17.42
C LEU A 308 11.36 11.99 18.61
N CYS A 309 12.02 11.74 19.74
CA CYS A 309 11.75 12.42 21.01
C CYS A 309 12.87 13.42 21.34
N ALA A 310 12.49 14.57 21.88
CA ALA A 310 13.44 15.61 22.28
C ALA A 310 14.39 15.14 23.40
N GLN A 311 13.88 14.32 24.33
CA GLN A 311 14.60 13.85 25.52
C GLN A 311 15.22 12.45 25.39
N GLY A 312 15.22 11.86 24.18
CA GLY A 312 15.87 10.56 23.92
C GLY A 312 14.91 9.37 23.91
N ALA A 313 15.31 8.24 24.51
CA ALA A 313 14.64 6.95 24.30
C ALA A 313 13.57 6.57 25.34
N GLU A 314 13.28 7.44 26.31
CA GLU A 314 12.32 7.15 27.39
C GLU A 314 10.89 7.57 27.00
N PRO A 315 9.85 6.87 27.50
CA PRO A 315 8.47 7.34 27.39
C PRO A 315 8.29 8.74 27.95
N SER A 316 7.51 9.53 27.24
CA SER A 316 7.19 10.89 27.66
C SER A 316 5.98 10.90 28.58
N THR A 317 5.86 11.91 29.44
CA THR A 317 4.60 12.22 30.12
C THR A 317 3.55 12.81 29.16
N ASP A 318 3.98 13.38 28.04
CA ASP A 318 3.14 14.10 27.08
C ASP A 318 3.64 13.95 25.63
N ILE A 319 2.72 13.95 24.66
CA ILE A 319 3.04 13.94 23.22
C ILE A 319 3.89 15.13 22.80
N SER A 320 3.88 16.22 23.58
CA SER A 320 4.67 17.44 23.35
C SER A 320 6.20 17.24 23.34
N ASP A 321 6.71 16.21 24.00
CA ASP A 321 8.13 15.84 23.95
C ASP A 321 8.49 15.02 22.69
N VAL A 322 7.51 14.66 21.88
CA VAL A 322 7.69 13.99 20.59
C VAL A 322 7.78 15.06 19.50
N SER A 323 8.86 15.07 18.74
CA SER A 323 9.06 15.96 17.61
C SER A 323 8.45 15.40 16.32
N ALA A 324 8.51 14.08 16.14
CA ALA A 324 7.91 13.39 15.01
C ALA A 324 7.45 11.96 15.36
N VAL A 325 6.37 11.54 14.70
CA VAL A 325 5.83 10.18 14.68
C VAL A 325 6.00 9.66 13.26
N ILE A 326 6.79 8.61 13.10
CA ILE A 326 7.06 7.96 11.81
C ILE A 326 6.37 6.61 11.83
N SER A 327 5.47 6.38 10.89
CA SER A 327 4.81 5.09 10.67
C SER A 327 4.47 4.95 9.19
N HIS A 328 4.18 3.75 8.71
CA HIS A 328 3.94 3.59 7.28
C HIS A 328 2.70 4.37 6.78
N GLY A 329 1.63 4.43 7.58
CA GLY A 329 0.39 5.18 7.25
C GLY A 329 -0.84 4.30 6.97
N HIS A 330 -0.66 2.97 6.82
CA HIS A 330 -1.75 2.04 6.51
C HIS A 330 -2.70 1.73 7.69
N LEU A 331 -2.41 2.17 8.93
CA LEU A 331 -3.21 1.82 10.11
C LEU A 331 -4.68 2.28 9.99
N THR A 332 -4.88 3.44 9.38
CA THR A 332 -6.19 4.08 9.10
C THR A 332 -6.57 4.04 7.63
N ASP A 333 -5.98 3.12 6.85
CA ASP A 333 -6.38 2.86 5.48
C ASP A 333 -7.52 1.82 5.45
N SER A 334 -8.52 2.00 4.57
CA SER A 334 -9.70 1.13 4.53
C SER A 334 -9.54 -0.18 3.76
N TRP A 335 -8.54 -0.31 2.89
CA TRP A 335 -8.36 -1.48 2.04
C TRP A 335 -7.10 -2.26 2.40
N ASN A 336 -6.10 -1.59 2.95
CA ASN A 336 -4.77 -2.10 3.25
C ASN A 336 -4.48 -2.20 4.76
N GLY A 337 -5.39 -1.71 5.59
CA GLY A 337 -5.17 -1.67 7.03
C GLY A 337 -5.10 -3.05 7.73
N PRO A 338 -4.49 -3.12 8.92
CA PRO A 338 -4.32 -4.37 9.66
C PRO A 338 -5.64 -5.08 9.92
N GLY A 339 -5.69 -6.40 9.73
CA GLY A 339 -6.90 -7.21 9.95
C GLY A 339 -7.88 -7.23 8.76
N PHE A 340 -7.66 -6.44 7.71
CA PHE A 340 -8.46 -6.49 6.48
C PHE A 340 -7.67 -6.24 5.18
N ALA A 341 -6.34 -6.33 5.25
CA ALA A 341 -5.41 -6.43 4.13
C ALA A 341 -5.79 -7.39 2.97
N PRO A 342 -6.59 -8.49 3.15
CA PRO A 342 -7.00 -9.32 2.02
C PRO A 342 -7.72 -8.56 0.89
N LEU A 343 -8.41 -7.45 1.19
CA LEU A 343 -9.06 -6.64 0.16
C LEU A 343 -8.02 -5.98 -0.75
N GLY A 344 -7.11 -5.18 -0.17
CA GLY A 344 -6.00 -4.54 -0.88
C GLY A 344 -5.14 -5.56 -1.63
N ARG A 345 -4.73 -6.65 -0.96
CA ARG A 345 -3.93 -7.71 -1.60
C ARG A 345 -4.63 -8.34 -2.80
N SER A 346 -5.95 -8.56 -2.72
CA SER A 346 -6.70 -9.14 -3.85
C SER A 346 -6.72 -8.19 -5.06
N ILE A 347 -6.84 -6.88 -4.82
CA ILE A 347 -6.75 -5.86 -5.88
C ILE A 347 -5.35 -5.84 -6.47
N THR A 348 -4.30 -5.82 -5.64
CA THR A 348 -2.90 -5.88 -6.08
C THR A 348 -2.64 -7.12 -6.93
N TRP A 349 -3.13 -8.29 -6.51
CA TRP A 349 -3.00 -9.54 -7.26
C TRP A 349 -3.70 -9.51 -8.60
N LEU A 350 -4.88 -8.88 -8.69
CA LEU A 350 -5.59 -8.72 -9.95
C LEU A 350 -4.80 -7.82 -10.91
N ILE A 351 -4.34 -6.66 -10.44
CA ILE A 351 -3.63 -5.68 -11.26
C ILE A 351 -2.28 -6.25 -11.74
N THR A 352 -1.47 -6.79 -10.83
CA THR A 352 -0.18 -7.38 -11.18
C THR A 352 -0.32 -8.64 -12.06
N GLY A 353 -1.40 -9.41 -11.89
CA GLY A 353 -1.71 -10.53 -12.78
C GLY A 353 -1.98 -10.10 -14.22
N LEU A 354 -2.56 -8.91 -14.44
CA LEU A 354 -2.75 -8.35 -15.78
C LEU A 354 -1.42 -7.89 -16.40
N ASP A 355 -0.48 -7.36 -15.62
CA ASP A 355 0.86 -6.96 -16.08
C ASP A 355 1.72 -8.15 -16.58
N ASP A 356 1.40 -9.35 -16.09
CA ASP A 356 2.05 -10.58 -16.51
C ASP A 356 1.51 -11.13 -17.83
N LEU A 357 0.37 -10.64 -18.32
CA LEU A 357 -0.21 -11.13 -19.57
C LEU A 357 0.67 -10.72 -20.78
N PRO A 358 0.91 -11.65 -21.72
CA PRO A 358 1.66 -11.33 -22.93
C PRO A 358 0.89 -10.31 -23.79
N LYS A 359 1.61 -9.32 -24.32
CA LYS A 359 1.11 -8.28 -25.24
C LYS A 359 0.18 -7.22 -24.63
N ILE A 360 -0.12 -7.27 -23.33
CA ILE A 360 -0.74 -6.12 -22.64
C ILE A 360 0.37 -5.10 -22.34
N PRO A 361 0.18 -3.81 -22.64
CA PRO A 361 1.09 -2.76 -22.20
C PRO A 361 1.26 -2.85 -20.69
N LYS A 362 2.50 -2.97 -20.23
CA LYS A 362 2.79 -3.05 -18.79
C LYS A 362 2.23 -1.79 -18.12
N ALA A 363 1.56 -1.92 -16.98
CA ALA A 363 1.34 -0.76 -16.12
C ALA A 363 2.72 -0.14 -15.83
N GLY A 364 2.88 1.12 -16.20
CA GLY A 364 4.15 1.84 -16.23
C GLY A 364 4.62 2.30 -14.85
N GLY A 365 4.44 1.46 -13.82
CA GLY A 365 4.57 1.88 -12.43
C GLY A 365 3.36 2.70 -11.98
N LEU A 366 3.61 3.56 -11.00
CA LEU A 366 2.63 4.40 -10.32
C LEU A 366 1.81 5.31 -11.27
N PRO A 367 0.60 5.76 -10.87
CA PRO A 367 -0.27 6.63 -11.68
C PRO A 367 0.45 7.88 -12.25
N ASP A 368 0.07 8.35 -13.45
CA ASP A 368 0.67 9.52 -14.17
C ASP A 368 0.76 10.81 -13.34
N GLU A 369 -0.07 10.98 -12.31
CA GLU A 369 0.02 12.10 -11.36
C GLU A 369 1.32 12.12 -10.53
N GLN A 370 2.01 10.99 -10.46
CA GLN A 370 3.22 10.72 -9.67
C GLN A 370 4.47 10.64 -10.55
N GLY A 371 4.31 10.81 -11.86
CA GLY A 371 5.42 10.72 -12.82
C GLY A 371 6.49 11.77 -12.55
N LEU A 372 7.76 11.37 -12.71
CA LEU A 372 8.94 12.21 -12.52
C LEU A 372 8.82 13.59 -13.18
N ALA A 373 8.23 13.65 -14.38
CA ALA A 373 8.01 14.88 -15.12
C ALA A 373 7.11 15.90 -14.39
N ARG A 374 6.13 15.46 -13.59
CA ARG A 374 5.27 16.35 -12.79
C ARG A 374 5.99 16.85 -11.55
N LEU A 375 6.76 15.99 -10.87
CA LEU A 375 7.58 16.36 -9.72
C LEU A 375 8.60 17.44 -10.10
N LEU A 376 9.39 17.19 -11.15
CA LEU A 376 10.40 18.14 -11.63
C LEU A 376 9.77 19.38 -12.28
N GLY A 377 8.58 19.26 -12.86
CA GLY A 377 7.87 20.34 -13.52
C GLY A 377 7.05 21.25 -12.60
N GLY A 378 7.13 21.07 -11.27
CA GLY A 378 6.40 21.91 -10.32
C GLY A 378 4.88 21.66 -10.26
N ARG A 379 4.43 20.48 -10.70
CA ARG A 379 3.00 20.12 -10.86
C ARG A 379 2.58 18.93 -10.02
N ALA A 380 3.48 18.36 -9.23
CA ALA A 380 3.14 17.28 -8.30
C ALA A 380 2.21 17.79 -7.21
N ARG A 381 1.19 16.98 -6.88
CA ARG A 381 0.18 17.31 -5.88
C ARG A 381 0.81 17.43 -4.48
N ASN A 382 0.39 18.44 -3.73
CA ASN A 382 0.72 18.63 -2.31
C ASN A 382 -0.56 18.93 -1.51
N ARG A 383 -1.48 17.97 -1.47
CA ARG A 383 -2.78 18.08 -0.79
C ARG A 383 -3.22 16.74 -0.25
N LEU A 384 -3.86 16.77 0.91
CA LEU A 384 -4.41 15.59 1.56
C LEU A 384 -5.39 14.85 0.64
N ILE A 385 -5.43 13.52 0.80
CA ILE A 385 -6.32 12.61 0.09
C ILE A 385 -7.70 12.57 0.74
N THR A 386 -8.73 12.49 -0.10
CA THR A 386 -10.11 12.24 0.30
C THR A 386 -10.59 10.96 -0.37
N VAL A 387 -11.35 10.16 0.37
CA VAL A 387 -12.00 8.96 -0.15
C VAL A 387 -13.51 9.04 0.12
N ASP A 388 -14.30 8.22 -0.57
CA ASP A 388 -15.72 8.15 -0.25
C ASP A 388 -15.91 7.45 1.11
N PRO A 389 -16.62 8.07 2.05
CA PRO A 389 -16.77 7.52 3.39
C PRO A 389 -17.52 6.19 3.41
N ARG A 390 -18.32 5.85 2.38
CA ARG A 390 -19.13 4.63 2.36
C ARG A 390 -18.28 3.39 2.09
N TYR A 391 -17.41 3.45 1.10
CA TYR A 391 -16.60 2.31 0.65
C TYR A 391 -15.10 2.45 0.93
N GLY A 392 -14.65 3.60 1.46
CA GLY A 392 -13.29 3.78 1.93
C GLY A 392 -12.26 3.79 0.79
N GLY A 393 -12.67 4.24 -0.39
CA GLY A 393 -11.77 4.45 -1.52
C GLY A 393 -12.27 5.51 -2.49
N ASN A 394 -11.49 5.82 -3.51
CA ASN A 394 -11.87 6.76 -4.56
C ASN A 394 -11.56 6.22 -5.97
N ARG A 395 -11.87 7.00 -7.01
CA ARG A 395 -11.65 6.62 -8.41
C ARG A 395 -10.17 6.47 -8.80
N ARG A 396 -9.24 6.94 -7.95
CA ARG A 396 -7.79 6.82 -8.13
C ARG A 396 -7.22 5.60 -7.40
N PHE A 397 -8.09 4.80 -6.78
CA PHE A 397 -7.73 3.69 -5.91
C PHE A 397 -7.00 4.10 -4.63
N ASP A 398 -7.06 5.38 -4.25
CA ASP A 398 -6.62 5.78 -2.91
C ASP A 398 -7.62 5.24 -1.88
N SER A 399 -7.12 4.77 -0.74
CA SER A 399 -7.93 4.16 0.33
C SER A 399 -7.66 4.72 1.74
N LEU A 400 -6.73 5.68 1.86
CA LEU A 400 -6.44 6.42 3.09
C LEU A 400 -7.12 7.79 3.06
N ASP A 401 -8.03 8.03 4.02
CA ASP A 401 -8.73 9.32 4.17
C ASP A 401 -7.88 10.30 5.01
N GLU A 402 -6.86 10.88 4.40
CA GLU A 402 -5.97 11.83 5.07
C GLU A 402 -6.72 13.09 5.53
N GLU A 403 -7.65 13.63 4.74
CA GLU A 403 -8.47 14.80 5.12
C GLU A 403 -9.25 14.52 6.40
N ARG A 404 -9.91 13.37 6.51
CA ARG A 404 -10.65 13.00 7.72
C ARG A 404 -9.72 12.77 8.92
N LEU A 405 -8.57 12.13 8.71
CA LEU A 405 -7.57 11.89 9.75
C LEU A 405 -7.08 13.22 10.35
N PHE A 406 -6.65 14.15 9.52
CA PHE A 406 -6.14 15.43 9.99
C PHE A 406 -7.23 16.35 10.51
N SER A 407 -8.44 16.32 9.95
CA SER A 407 -9.60 17.00 10.53
C SER A 407 -9.89 16.52 11.96
N ARG A 408 -9.71 15.22 12.23
CA ARG A 408 -9.89 14.65 13.56
C ARG A 408 -8.80 15.10 14.54
N LEU A 409 -7.56 15.18 14.09
CA LEU A 409 -6.44 15.70 14.89
C LEU A 409 -6.63 17.19 15.23
N ASP A 410 -7.08 18.00 14.26
CA ASP A 410 -7.38 19.42 14.46
C ASP A 410 -8.55 19.63 15.43
N ALA A 411 -9.55 18.75 15.40
CA ALA A 411 -10.68 18.78 16.33
C ALA A 411 -10.33 18.32 17.76
N CYS A 412 -9.16 17.71 17.96
CA CYS A 412 -8.69 17.18 19.24
C CYS A 412 -7.20 17.53 19.43
N PRO A 413 -6.84 18.82 19.56
CA PRO A 413 -5.46 19.21 19.77
C PRO A 413 -4.94 18.68 21.12
N PRO A 414 -3.63 18.40 21.25
CA PRO A 414 -3.04 18.06 22.53
C PRO A 414 -3.00 19.30 23.44
N ASP A 415 -2.91 19.10 24.75
CA ASP A 415 -2.85 20.20 25.74
C ASP A 415 -1.67 21.16 25.50
N SER A 416 -0.60 20.65 24.88
CA SER A 416 0.59 21.41 24.48
C SER A 416 0.41 22.32 23.26
N GLY A 417 -0.72 22.21 22.56
CA GLY A 417 -1.11 23.09 21.45
C GLY A 417 -0.91 22.50 20.06
N GLU A 418 0.19 21.80 19.79
CA GLU A 418 0.46 21.22 18.47
C GLU A 418 0.79 19.73 18.52
N TRP A 419 0.27 19.00 17.53
CA TRP A 419 0.71 17.65 17.23
C TRP A 419 2.17 17.61 16.73
N PRO A 420 2.89 16.49 16.94
CA PRO A 420 4.20 16.27 16.34
C PRO A 420 4.07 16.18 14.82
N TRP A 421 5.19 16.22 14.11
CA TRP A 421 5.21 15.85 12.70
C TRP A 421 4.68 14.43 12.52
N LEU A 422 3.67 14.24 11.67
CA LEU A 422 3.32 12.91 11.17
C LEU A 422 4.09 12.66 9.88
N ILE A 423 4.80 11.54 9.81
CA ILE A 423 5.63 11.16 8.67
C ILE A 423 5.21 9.78 8.17
N PHE A 424 4.60 9.72 6.98
CA PHE A 424 4.10 8.49 6.35
C PHE A 424 4.82 8.12 5.05
N GLY A 425 4.52 6.92 4.55
CA GLY A 425 4.74 6.46 3.17
C GLY A 425 3.38 6.04 2.59
N HIS A 426 3.23 4.81 2.13
CA HIS A 426 1.97 4.10 1.83
C HIS A 426 1.15 4.63 0.65
N THR A 427 0.89 5.93 0.59
CA THR A 427 0.07 6.54 -0.46
C THR A 427 0.89 6.84 -1.72
N HIS A 428 2.20 6.70 -1.64
CA HIS A 428 3.18 6.92 -2.71
C HIS A 428 3.26 8.37 -3.22
N PHE A 429 2.49 9.29 -2.64
CA PHE A 429 2.53 10.70 -2.99
C PHE A 429 3.55 11.43 -2.11
N PRO A 430 4.69 11.90 -2.65
CA PRO A 430 5.60 12.73 -1.87
C PRO A 430 4.89 14.03 -1.48
N MET A 431 4.86 14.34 -0.19
CA MET A 431 4.20 15.53 0.35
C MET A 431 5.02 16.16 1.47
N LEU A 432 4.95 17.49 1.57
CA LEU A 432 5.53 18.25 2.68
C LEU A 432 4.66 19.47 2.93
N TRP A 433 4.20 19.64 4.18
CA TRP A 433 3.23 20.68 4.54
C TRP A 433 2.03 20.75 3.56
N PRO A 434 1.38 19.62 3.21
CA PRO A 434 0.29 19.63 2.25
C PRO A 434 -0.88 20.47 2.76
N GLN A 435 -1.70 20.95 1.82
CA GLN A 435 -2.90 21.68 2.15
C GLN A 435 -4.10 20.76 2.34
N ASN A 436 -4.91 21.05 3.35
CA ASN A 436 -6.24 20.45 3.51
C ASN A 436 -7.25 21.01 2.49
N ALA A 437 -8.53 20.63 2.63
CA ALA A 437 -9.61 21.08 1.76
C ALA A 437 -9.77 22.61 1.76
N GLU A 438 -9.62 23.25 2.92
CA GLU A 438 -9.73 24.70 3.13
C GLU A 438 -8.48 25.48 2.68
N GLY A 439 -7.37 24.80 2.37
CA GLY A 439 -6.11 25.44 1.96
C GLY A 439 -5.12 25.71 3.10
N ASN A 440 -5.42 25.26 4.31
CA ASN A 440 -4.52 25.37 5.46
C ASN A 440 -3.39 24.34 5.35
N LYS A 441 -2.18 24.74 5.74
CA LYS A 441 -1.03 23.83 5.80
C LYS A 441 -1.19 22.87 6.98
N VAL A 442 -0.88 21.61 6.75
CA VAL A 442 -0.96 20.54 7.75
C VAL A 442 0.44 20.02 8.05
N LYS A 443 0.76 19.80 9.33
CA LYS A 443 2.07 19.33 9.82
C LYS A 443 2.28 17.84 9.53
N TYR A 444 2.39 17.54 8.24
CA TYR A 444 2.43 16.22 7.66
C TYR A 444 3.48 16.16 6.56
N ALA A 445 4.18 15.04 6.48
CA ALA A 445 5.03 14.72 5.35
C ALA A 445 4.80 13.27 4.93
N ASN A 446 4.96 13.03 3.65
CA ASN A 446 4.95 11.70 3.07
C ASN A 446 6.21 11.53 2.24
N SER A 447 6.98 10.46 2.48
CA SER A 447 8.23 10.21 1.77
C SER A 447 8.02 9.87 0.29
N GLY A 448 6.80 9.61 -0.14
CA GLY A 448 6.48 9.24 -1.51
C GLY A 448 6.87 7.80 -1.78
N CYS A 449 7.70 7.56 -2.78
CA CYS A 449 7.97 6.20 -3.23
C CYS A 449 9.41 5.98 -3.70
N GLY A 450 9.92 4.76 -3.47
CA GLY A 450 11.21 4.28 -3.93
C GLY A 450 11.25 3.68 -5.33
N VAL A 451 10.10 3.61 -6.02
CA VAL A 451 9.94 3.00 -7.35
C VAL A 451 9.41 4.01 -8.39
N LEU A 452 10.18 5.08 -8.61
CA LEU A 452 9.98 6.03 -9.71
C LEU A 452 11.00 5.78 -10.83
N ASP A 453 10.63 6.03 -12.08
CA ASP A 453 11.55 5.82 -13.21
C ASP A 453 12.83 6.66 -13.06
N GLN A 454 13.97 5.99 -12.85
CA GLN A 454 15.30 6.56 -12.62
C GLN A 454 15.35 7.56 -11.46
N ALA A 455 14.45 7.42 -10.48
CA ALA A 455 14.31 8.35 -9.38
C ALA A 455 13.77 7.67 -8.11
N MET A 456 13.98 8.33 -6.98
CA MET A 456 13.33 7.97 -5.72
C MET A 456 13.08 9.22 -4.88
N THR A 457 12.04 9.20 -4.04
CA THR A 457 11.82 10.25 -3.06
C THR A 457 12.12 9.76 -1.64
N CYS A 458 12.54 10.68 -0.79
CA CYS A 458 12.82 10.40 0.62
C CYS A 458 12.68 11.67 1.46
N LEU A 459 12.70 11.50 2.78
CA LEU A 459 12.73 12.61 3.73
C LEU A 459 14.07 12.63 4.47
N GLU A 460 14.60 13.82 4.68
CA GLU A 460 15.73 14.08 5.57
C GLU A 460 15.21 14.76 6.84
N TRP A 461 15.49 14.17 8.00
CA TRP A 461 15.31 14.81 9.30
C TRP A 461 16.65 15.32 9.82
N ASP A 462 16.75 16.61 10.12
CA ASP A 462 17.91 17.26 10.74
C ASP A 462 17.45 18.41 11.66
N ALA A 463 17.37 18.13 12.97
CA ALA A 463 16.94 19.11 13.96
C ALA A 463 17.92 20.27 14.19
N SER A 464 19.09 20.29 13.54
CA SER A 464 19.96 21.48 13.56
C SER A 464 19.34 22.68 12.82
N ASP A 465 18.46 22.42 11.85
CA ASP A 465 17.60 23.42 11.23
C ASP A 465 16.28 23.50 12.00
N GLN A 466 16.26 24.33 13.05
CA GLN A 466 15.08 24.46 13.92
C GLN A 466 13.83 24.98 13.18
N GLN A 467 13.99 25.67 12.06
CA GLN A 467 12.87 26.20 11.28
C GLN A 467 12.31 25.15 10.33
N ASN A 468 13.18 24.36 9.71
CA ASN A 468 12.81 23.34 8.74
C ASN A 468 13.57 22.03 9.02
N PRO A 469 13.22 21.32 10.12
CA PRO A 469 13.92 20.10 10.50
C PRO A 469 13.64 18.93 9.56
N LEU A 470 12.69 19.07 8.63
CA LEU A 470 12.26 18.04 7.70
C LEU A 470 12.30 18.57 6.27
N ARG A 471 12.99 17.84 5.38
CA ARG A 471 13.13 18.18 3.96
C ARG A 471 12.69 17.01 3.09
N LEU A 472 11.96 17.31 2.01
CA LEU A 472 11.53 16.34 1.01
C LEU A 472 12.48 16.38 -0.18
N ILE A 473 13.09 15.24 -0.47
CA ILE A 473 14.17 15.11 -1.43
C ILE A 473 13.74 14.16 -2.54
N ILE A 474 14.12 14.49 -3.77
CA ILE A 474 14.14 13.56 -4.89
C ILE A 474 15.60 13.32 -5.29
N TRP A 475 15.97 12.05 -5.39
CA TRP A 475 17.22 11.61 -5.97
C TRP A 475 16.96 11.11 -7.38
N LEU A 476 17.82 11.52 -8.32
CA LEU A 476 17.77 11.09 -9.71
C LEU A 476 19.04 10.32 -10.06
N ALA A 477 18.91 9.25 -10.84
CA ALA A 477 20.04 8.67 -11.52
C ALA A 477 20.58 9.68 -12.55
N ASP A 478 21.89 9.94 -12.51
CA ASP A 478 22.60 10.80 -13.47
C ASP A 478 23.90 10.09 -13.87
N PRO A 479 24.37 10.24 -15.12
CA PRO A 479 25.62 9.63 -15.56
C PRO A 479 26.86 9.95 -14.71
N ASN A 480 26.81 11.03 -13.94
CA ASN A 480 27.91 11.46 -13.07
C ASN A 480 27.70 11.11 -11.58
N GLY A 481 26.70 10.28 -11.28
CA GLY A 481 26.31 9.90 -9.92
C GLY A 481 25.01 10.57 -9.47
N ALA A 482 24.36 10.01 -8.46
CA ALA A 482 23.04 10.39 -7.97
C ALA A 482 22.91 11.90 -7.73
N ARG A 483 21.89 12.53 -8.31
CA ARG A 483 21.62 13.96 -8.18
C ARG A 483 20.54 14.23 -7.15
N ARG A 484 20.89 14.96 -6.09
CA ARG A 484 19.95 15.42 -5.04
C ARG A 484 19.21 16.67 -5.49
N ILE A 485 17.88 16.69 -5.33
CA ILE A 485 17.05 17.89 -5.53
C ILE A 485 16.07 18.00 -4.37
N GLU A 486 15.96 19.19 -3.81
CA GLU A 486 14.99 19.46 -2.76
C GLU A 486 13.65 19.91 -3.37
N LEU A 487 12.56 19.33 -2.87
CA LEU A 487 11.19 19.68 -3.21
C LEU A 487 10.61 20.51 -2.07
N ILE A 488 10.05 21.67 -2.41
CA ILE A 488 9.45 22.58 -1.43
C ILE A 488 7.98 22.85 -1.73
N PRO A 489 7.17 23.14 -0.69
CA PRO A 489 5.74 23.39 -0.86
C PRO A 489 5.49 24.70 -1.63
N ASP A 490 4.63 24.65 -2.63
CA ASP A 490 4.10 25.80 -3.38
C ASP A 490 2.57 25.73 -3.43
N GLY A 491 1.94 26.04 -2.29
CA GLY A 491 0.50 25.90 -2.11
C GLY A 491 0.04 24.45 -2.26
N ARG A 492 -0.74 24.18 -3.32
CA ARG A 492 -1.33 22.87 -3.62
C ARG A 492 -0.40 21.94 -4.39
N THR A 493 0.79 22.41 -4.73
CA THR A 493 1.78 21.68 -5.50
C THR A 493 3.15 21.69 -4.82
N LEU A 494 4.06 20.83 -5.27
CA LEU A 494 5.48 20.89 -4.96
C LEU A 494 6.23 21.53 -6.12
N ARG A 495 7.31 22.25 -5.82
CA ARG A 495 8.29 22.71 -6.81
C ARG A 495 9.72 22.38 -6.37
N THR A 496 10.65 22.37 -7.30
CA THR A 496 12.08 22.29 -6.96
C THR A 496 12.52 23.60 -6.29
N ALA A 497 13.39 23.48 -5.28
CA ALA A 497 13.92 24.61 -4.52
C ALA A 497 14.58 25.68 -5.39
#